data_AF-A0A316I219-F1
#
_entry.id   AF-A0A316I219-F1
#
_cell.length_a   1.000
_cell.length_b   1.000
_cell.length_c   1.000
_cell.angle_alpha   90.00
_cell.angle_beta   90.00
_cell.angle_gamma   90.00
#
_symmetry.space_group_name_H-M   'P 1'
#
loop_
_entity.id
_entity.type
_entity.pdbx_description
1 polymer ?
#
loop_
_entity_poly.entity_id
_entity_poly.type
_entity_poly.pdbx_seq_one_letter_code
_entity_poly.pdbx_strand_id
1 'polypeptide(L)'
;MLLVCEDEVIHPDVFVAQSPRTSPVALFRLTTHAESSVRLALASRRDLPAKAYERLVRDPDPEVAAASNPSLPVHVMEELLRTTT
;
A
#
# COMPACT_ATOMS: atom_id res chain seq x y z
N MET A 1 2.78 9.24 -32.88
CA MET A 1 2.59 9.89 -31.57
C MET A 1 2.35 8.78 -30.57
N LEU A 2 3.42 8.33 -29.92
CA LEU A 2 3.38 7.23 -28.96
C LEU A 2 2.84 7.77 -27.64
N LEU A 3 1.58 7.53 -27.36
CA LEU A 3 1.14 7.31 -25.99
C LEU A 3 0.71 5.84 -25.95
N VAL A 4 1.68 4.97 -25.74
CA VAL A 4 1.39 3.68 -25.13
C VAL A 4 0.94 4.00 -23.71
N CYS A 5 -0.37 4.14 -23.50
CA CYS A 5 -0.92 3.79 -22.21
C CYS A 5 -0.72 2.28 -22.14
N GLU A 6 0.41 1.83 -21.58
CA GLU A 6 0.52 0.45 -21.19
C GLU A 6 -0.64 0.23 -20.23
N ASP A 7 -1.63 -0.59 -20.65
CA ASP A 7 -2.78 -0.98 -19.85
C ASP A 7 -2.27 -1.73 -18.61
N GLU A 8 -1.74 -0.99 -17.63
CA GLU A 8 -1.44 -1.54 -16.32
C GLU A 8 -2.79 -1.95 -15.74
N VAL A 9 -3.03 -3.25 -15.70
CA VAL A 9 -4.27 -3.83 -15.21
C VAL A 9 -4.32 -3.57 -13.71
N ILE A 10 -4.88 -2.42 -13.33
CA ILE A 10 -5.09 -2.08 -11.92
C ILE A 10 -6.07 -3.10 -11.35
N HIS A 11 -5.64 -3.81 -10.31
CA HIS A 11 -6.49 -4.77 -9.62
C HIS A 11 -7.74 -4.04 -9.09
N PRO A 12 -8.97 -4.54 -9.31
CA PRO A 12 -10.20 -3.83 -8.95
C PRO A 12 -10.27 -3.46 -7.46
N ASP A 13 -9.65 -4.27 -6.59
CA ASP A 13 -9.60 -3.99 -5.15
C ASP A 13 -8.72 -2.79 -4.77
N VAL A 14 -7.91 -2.24 -5.69
CA VAL A 14 -7.21 -0.96 -5.47
C VAL A 14 -8.24 0.16 -5.28
N PHE A 15 -9.30 0.19 -6.09
CA PHE A 15 -10.37 1.16 -5.94
C PHE A 15 -11.15 0.97 -4.64
N VAL A 16 -11.33 -0.28 -4.22
CA VAL A 16 -11.95 -0.63 -2.93
C VAL A 16 -11.08 -0.16 -1.77
N ALA A 17 -9.76 -0.37 -1.87
CA ALA A 17 -8.78 0.06 -0.88
C ALA A 17 -8.73 1.60 -0.76
N GLN A 18 -8.89 2.35 -1.84
CA GLN A 18 -8.88 3.83 -1.81
C GLN A 18 -10.24 4.45 -1.45
N SER A 19 -11.33 3.71 -1.62
CA SER A 19 -12.67 4.23 -1.36
C SER A 19 -12.85 4.60 0.12
N PRO A 20 -13.34 5.82 0.44
CA PRO A 20 -13.66 6.22 1.82
C PRO A 20 -14.94 5.54 2.34
N ARG A 21 -15.71 4.89 1.46
CA ARG A 21 -16.95 4.17 1.83
C ARG A 21 -16.69 2.73 2.26
N THR A 22 -15.46 2.24 2.11
CA THR A 22 -15.11 0.87 2.45
C THR A 22 -15.05 0.71 3.97
N SER A 23 -15.75 -0.29 4.50
CA SER A 23 -15.80 -0.52 5.95
C SER A 23 -14.41 -0.82 6.53
N PRO A 24 -14.13 -0.47 7.80
CA PRO A 24 -12.85 -0.78 8.44
C PRO A 24 -12.50 -2.27 8.44
N VAL A 25 -13.50 -3.15 8.55
CA VAL A 25 -13.30 -4.61 8.50
C VAL A 25 -12.84 -5.05 7.11
N ALA A 26 -13.44 -4.51 6.05
CA ALA A 26 -13.03 -4.79 4.68
C ALA A 26 -11.61 -4.26 4.40
N LEU A 27 -11.30 -3.04 4.84
CA LEU A 27 -9.94 -2.47 4.73
C LEU A 27 -8.91 -3.35 5.46
N PHE A 28 -9.24 -3.83 6.67
CA PHE A 28 -8.36 -4.73 7.41
C PHE A 28 -8.10 -6.05 6.67
N ARG A 29 -9.11 -6.63 6.01
CA ARG A 29 -8.93 -7.84 5.20
C ARG A 29 -8.02 -7.61 3.99
N LEU A 30 -8.08 -6.42 3.38
CA LEU A 30 -7.24 -6.09 2.24
C LEU A 30 -5.76 -5.90 2.63
N THR A 31 -5.42 -5.76 3.92
CA THR A 31 -4.01 -5.70 4.37
C THR A 31 -3.23 -6.98 4.13
N THR A 32 -3.91 -8.09 3.84
CA THR A 32 -3.28 -9.37 3.46
C THR A 32 -3.57 -9.74 2.01
N HIS A 33 -3.95 -8.77 1.18
CA HIS A 33 -4.23 -9.00 -0.23
C HIS A 33 -2.95 -9.45 -0.96
N ALA A 34 -3.07 -10.37 -1.91
CA ALA A 34 -1.91 -10.92 -2.64
C ALA A 34 -1.18 -9.83 -3.45
N GLU A 35 -1.95 -8.99 -4.15
CA GLU A 35 -1.40 -7.86 -4.90
C GLU A 35 -0.84 -6.76 -3.98
N SER A 36 0.44 -6.44 -4.17
CA SER A 36 1.11 -5.36 -3.43
C SER A 36 0.49 -3.99 -3.73
N SER A 37 0.03 -3.74 -4.96
CA SER A 37 -0.66 -2.50 -5.34
C SER A 37 -1.90 -2.20 -4.48
N VAL A 38 -2.66 -3.25 -4.09
CA VAL A 38 -3.78 -3.12 -3.16
C VAL A 38 -3.30 -2.79 -1.75
N ARG A 39 -2.24 -3.44 -1.26
CA ARG A 39 -1.67 -3.16 0.06
C ARG A 39 -1.01 -1.78 0.14
N LEU A 40 -0.38 -1.33 -0.95
CA LEU A 40 0.22 0.00 -1.08
C LEU A 40 -0.84 1.10 -1.08
N ALA A 41 -1.97 0.86 -1.76
CA ALA A 41 -3.12 1.76 -1.71
C ALA A 41 -3.63 1.94 -0.26
N LEU A 42 -3.63 0.87 0.56
CA LEU A 42 -3.96 0.97 1.98
C LEU A 42 -2.90 1.74 2.77
N ALA A 43 -1.62 1.45 2.56
CA ALA A 43 -0.50 2.08 3.26
C ALA A 43 -0.55 3.62 3.18
N SER A 44 -0.97 4.16 2.04
CA SER A 44 -1.11 5.61 1.81
C SER A 44 -2.27 6.29 2.55
N ARG A 45 -3.21 5.51 3.11
CA ARG A 45 -4.38 6.04 3.82
C ARG A 45 -3.97 6.59 5.18
N ARG A 46 -4.78 7.52 5.71
CA ARG A 46 -4.62 8.12 7.06
C ARG A 46 -5.69 7.71 8.07
N ASP A 47 -6.72 7.00 7.62
CA ASP A 47 -7.90 6.65 8.39
C ASP A 47 -8.00 5.14 8.70
N LEU A 48 -6.91 4.39 8.49
CA LEU A 48 -6.90 2.99 8.84
C LEU A 48 -6.86 2.79 10.36
N PRO A 49 -7.47 1.72 10.88
CA PRO A 49 -7.30 1.33 12.27
C PRO A 49 -5.82 1.04 12.59
N ALA A 50 -5.37 1.35 13.81
CA ALA A 50 -3.97 1.13 14.24
C ALA A 50 -3.46 -0.30 13.94
N LYS A 51 -4.29 -1.31 14.17
CA LYS A 51 -3.96 -2.72 13.89
C LYS A 51 -3.69 -3.01 12.40
N ALA A 52 -4.27 -2.24 11.49
CA ALA A 52 -3.99 -2.34 10.06
C ALA A 52 -2.59 -1.76 9.74
N TYR A 53 -2.25 -0.60 10.30
CA TYR A 53 -0.89 -0.03 10.16
C TYR A 53 0.18 -0.93 10.77
N GLU A 54 -0.05 -1.51 11.94
CA GLU A 54 0.89 -2.45 12.57
C GLU A 54 1.19 -3.68 11.70
N ARG A 55 0.25 -4.06 10.84
CA ARG A 55 0.42 -5.14 9.87
C ARG A 55 1.19 -4.64 8.65
N LEU A 56 0.79 -3.51 8.06
CA LEU A 56 1.42 -2.99 6.85
C LEU A 56 2.86 -2.49 7.08
N VAL A 57 3.22 -2.00 8.27
CA VAL A 57 4.63 -1.68 8.61
C VAL A 57 5.53 -2.92 8.61
N ARG A 58 4.94 -4.12 8.75
CA ARG A 58 5.64 -5.40 8.69
C ARG A 58 5.39 -6.12 7.36
N ASP A 59 4.90 -5.41 6.35
CA ASP A 59 4.66 -6.00 5.04
C ASP A 59 5.98 -6.53 4.47
N PRO A 60 5.99 -7.72 3.84
CA PRO A 60 7.19 -8.23 3.17
C PRO A 60 7.61 -7.36 1.99
N ASP A 61 6.70 -6.56 1.43
CA ASP A 61 7.02 -5.57 0.41
C ASP A 61 7.52 -4.27 1.07
N PRO A 62 8.79 -3.88 0.87
CA PRO A 62 9.36 -2.70 1.50
C PRO A 62 8.68 -1.40 1.06
N GLU A 63 8.11 -1.35 -0.16
CA GLU A 63 7.38 -0.16 -0.62
C GLU A 63 6.09 0.04 0.19
N VAL A 64 5.36 -1.05 0.45
CA VAL A 64 4.18 -1.05 1.31
C VAL A 64 4.55 -0.66 2.74
N ALA A 65 5.64 -1.23 3.28
CA ALA A 65 6.10 -0.94 4.64
C ALA A 65 6.51 0.54 4.81
N ALA A 66 7.26 1.09 3.86
CA ALA A 66 7.68 2.48 3.87
C ALA A 66 6.47 3.44 3.76
N ALA A 67 5.55 3.17 2.84
CA ALA A 67 4.35 4.00 2.64
C ALA A 67 3.44 4.03 3.89
N SER A 68 3.46 2.96 4.70
CA SER A 68 2.64 2.83 5.90
C SER A 68 3.11 3.67 7.09
N ASN A 69 4.31 4.25 7.00
CA ASN A 69 4.86 5.11 8.02
C ASN A 69 5.33 6.44 7.41
N PRO A 70 4.42 7.42 7.21
CA PRO A 70 4.77 8.71 6.64
C PRO A 70 5.68 9.57 7.53
N SER A 71 5.95 9.15 8.78
CA SER A 71 6.92 9.78 9.67
C SER A 71 8.31 9.14 9.61
N LEU A 72 8.50 8.10 8.79
CA LEU A 72 9.81 7.51 8.56
C LEU A 72 10.71 8.56 7.86
N PRO A 73 11.93 8.82 8.35
CA PRO A 73 12.85 9.70 7.64
C PRO A 73 13.13 9.20 6.22
N VAL A 74 13.23 10.13 5.26
CA VAL A 74 13.40 9.80 3.83
C VAL A 74 14.58 8.85 3.59
N HIS A 75 15.71 9.04 4.28
CA HIS A 75 16.88 8.16 4.13
C HIS A 75 16.62 6.71 4.52
N VAL A 76 15.76 6.46 5.52
CA VAL A 76 15.36 5.10 5.92
C VAL A 76 14.39 4.52 4.90
N MET A 77 13.48 5.32 4.35
CA MET A 77 12.59 4.88 3.27
C MET A 77 13.41 4.46 2.04
N GLU A 78 14.41 5.26 1.65
CA GLU A 78 15.30 4.93 0.55
C GLU A 78 16.11 3.66 0.81
N GLU A 79 16.57 3.41 2.04
CA GLU A 79 17.29 2.18 2.40
C GLU A 79 16.39 0.94 2.24
N LEU A 80 15.16 0.99 2.77
CA LEU A 80 14.18 -0.09 2.62
C LEU A 80 13.88 -0.38 1.15
N LEU A 81 13.69 0.66 0.33
CA LEU A 81 13.44 0.54 -1.11
C LEU A 81 14.65 0.06 -1.92
N ARG A 82 15.88 0.26 -1.41
CA ARG A 82 17.12 -0.21 -2.08
C ARG A 82 17.49 -1.65 -1.73
N THR A 83 16.99 -2.19 -0.62
CA THR A 83 17.30 -3.58 -0.20
C THR A 83 16.68 -4.68 -1.08
N THR A 84 15.96 -4.31 -2.12
CA THR A 84 15.46 -5.23 -3.16
C THR A 84 16.53 -5.50 -4.22
N THR A 85 17.32 -6.56 -4.03
CA THR A 85 17.95 -7.35 -5.11
C THR A 85 17.54 -8.80 -4.95
#